data_AF-A0A6S8J9I6-F1
#
_entry.id   AF-A0A6S8J9I6-F1
#
_cell.length_a   1.000
_cell.length_b   1.000
_cell.length_c   1.000
_cell.angle_alpha   90.00
_cell.angle_beta   90.00
_cell.angle_gamma   90.00
#
_symmetry.space_group_name_H-M   'P 1'
#
loop_
_entity.id
_entity.type
_entity.pdbx_description
1 polymer ?
#
loop_
_entity_poly.entity_id
_entity_poly.type
_entity_poly.pdbx_seq_one_letter_code
_entity_poly.pdbx_strand_id
1 'polypeptide(L)'
;MPARCLYEILGLESMDVEEEAIKKAYKRQALLWHPDKNSHRKEEAVERFKEIQNAYEVLSDKHERAWYDSHRDQILRSGERHQAGASAGDGMPQKPADEEDLYQYFTSAAYSGYGDGPKGFYGVYDALFERLAKQEGKVREERQANKMSATAAGSDDDDVSGSSRLPRFGCSQSSAAEVHAFYSEWSHFCTAKSFGWADQYNLASAPNRQVRRKMEDENRKARRAARREYNDAIRDLTGFVKKRDKRVAKFAAEEAARRAEKAAIEEQKRQAEKAERAARAAAYEEADWIKASEEVLEEESEEQEQEEVEIFFCVACDKRFKSEKQLKNHETSKKHAEMVAHLRAVLQAEEGCCPDDMLQGYNLPPEQGAASTDQQGRGARGKKAKNKRRQQQQQQQRQQQ
;
A
#
# COMPACT_ATOMS: atom_id res chain seq x y z
N MET A 1 -20.99 -28.13 -19.28
CA MET A 1 -21.14 -27.13 -20.35
C MET A 1 -19.79 -26.46 -20.52
N PRO A 2 -19.29 -26.22 -21.74
CA PRO A 2 -18.04 -25.48 -21.95
C PRO A 2 -18.14 -24.11 -21.28
N ALA A 3 -17.03 -23.62 -20.72
CA ALA A 3 -16.97 -22.30 -20.12
C ALA A 3 -17.27 -21.26 -21.21
N ARG A 4 -18.37 -20.51 -21.06
CA ARG A 4 -18.73 -19.43 -21.98
C ARG A 4 -18.05 -18.14 -21.54
N CYS A 5 -17.72 -17.28 -22.50
CA CYS A 5 -17.18 -15.96 -22.18
C CYS A 5 -18.21 -15.16 -21.35
N LEU A 6 -17.77 -14.45 -20.31
CA LEU A 6 -18.68 -13.67 -19.46
C LEU A 6 -19.36 -12.54 -20.25
N TYR A 7 -18.65 -11.94 -21.21
CA TYR A 7 -19.24 -10.94 -22.12
C TYR A 7 -20.34 -11.55 -22.99
N GLU A 8 -20.16 -12.77 -23.49
CA GLU A 8 -21.17 -13.48 -24.27
C GLU A 8 -22.41 -13.82 -23.43
N ILE A 9 -22.23 -14.19 -22.16
CA ILE A 9 -23.34 -14.45 -21.23
C ILE A 9 -24.21 -13.20 -21.04
N LEU A 10 -23.58 -12.02 -20.94
CA LEU A 10 -24.31 -10.74 -20.89
C LEU A 10 -24.85 -10.30 -22.26
N GLY A 11 -24.40 -10.92 -23.35
CA GLY A 11 -24.73 -10.56 -24.73
C GLY A 11 -24.04 -9.27 -25.19
N LEU A 12 -22.78 -9.10 -24.79
CA LEU A 12 -21.88 -8.03 -25.25
C LEU A 12 -20.92 -8.61 -26.30
N GLU A 13 -20.76 -7.89 -27.41
CA GLU A 13 -19.92 -8.32 -28.55
C GLU A 13 -18.45 -7.90 -28.42
N SER A 14 -18.17 -6.87 -27.60
CA SER A 14 -16.83 -6.31 -27.41
C SER A 14 -16.40 -6.36 -25.94
N MET A 15 -15.08 -6.36 -25.74
CA MET A 15 -14.43 -6.21 -24.44
C MET A 15 -14.27 -4.74 -24.05
N ASP A 16 -14.29 -3.81 -25.01
CA ASP A 16 -14.11 -2.37 -24.79
C ASP A 16 -15.45 -1.69 -24.45
N VAL A 17 -16.16 -2.24 -23.47
CA VAL A 17 -17.50 -1.79 -23.08
C VAL A 17 -17.45 -1.00 -21.78
N GLU A 18 -18.12 0.14 -21.74
CA GLU A 18 -18.27 0.96 -20.53
C GLU A 18 -19.09 0.24 -19.44
N GLU A 19 -18.84 0.58 -18.18
CA GLU A 19 -19.55 -0.02 -17.03
C GLU A 19 -21.07 0.15 -17.11
N GLU A 20 -21.56 1.27 -17.63
CA GLU A 20 -22.99 1.53 -17.78
C GLU A 20 -23.64 0.58 -18.80
N ALA A 21 -22.91 0.21 -19.86
CA ALA A 21 -23.38 -0.76 -20.83
C ALA A 21 -23.41 -2.20 -20.24
N ILE A 22 -22.45 -2.56 -19.38
CA ILE A 22 -22.46 -3.82 -18.62
C ILE A 22 -23.68 -3.89 -17.69
N LYS A 23 -23.96 -2.81 -16.94
CA LYS A 23 -25.16 -2.70 -16.08
C LYS A 23 -26.46 -2.82 -16.88
N LYS A 24 -26.52 -2.17 -18.04
CA LYS A 24 -27.70 -2.23 -18.93
C LYS A 24 -27.91 -3.63 -19.50
N ALA A 25 -26.84 -4.30 -19.92
CA ALA A 25 -26.88 -5.67 -20.43
C ALA A 25 -27.33 -6.65 -19.34
N TYR A 26 -26.81 -6.53 -18.13
CA TYR A 26 -27.24 -7.31 -16.97
C TYR A 26 -28.75 -7.14 -16.69
N LYS A 27 -29.24 -5.90 -16.60
CA LYS A 27 -30.68 -5.63 -16.37
C LYS A 27 -31.56 -6.26 -17.46
N ARG A 28 -31.13 -6.21 -18.73
CA ARG A 28 -31.85 -6.82 -19.85
C ARG A 28 -31.90 -8.35 -19.74
N GLN A 29 -30.75 -8.98 -19.50
CA GLN A 29 -30.64 -10.43 -19.39
C GLN A 29 -31.35 -10.98 -18.15
N ALA A 30 -31.24 -10.30 -17.01
CA ALA A 30 -31.91 -10.66 -15.76
C ALA A 30 -33.44 -10.65 -15.91
N LEU A 31 -34.00 -9.66 -16.62
CA LEU A 31 -35.44 -9.62 -16.94
C LEU A 31 -35.85 -10.72 -17.91
N LEU A 32 -35.02 -11.04 -18.90
CA LEU A 32 -35.29 -12.07 -19.88
C LEU A 32 -35.32 -13.48 -19.25
N TRP A 33 -34.37 -13.76 -18.36
CA TRP A 33 -34.20 -15.05 -17.70
C TRP A 33 -34.75 -15.10 -16.27
N HIS A 34 -35.63 -14.17 -15.89
CA HIS A 34 -36.26 -14.19 -14.57
C HIS A 34 -37.12 -15.46 -14.42
N PRO A 35 -37.04 -16.19 -13.29
CA PRO A 35 -37.76 -17.47 -13.10
C PRO A 35 -39.28 -17.31 -13.13
N ASP A 36 -39.78 -16.13 -12.75
CA ASP A 36 -41.22 -15.81 -12.78
C ASP A 36 -41.77 -15.68 -14.22
N LYS A 37 -41.02 -15.04 -15.11
CA LYS A 37 -41.40 -14.88 -16.54
C LYS A 37 -41.22 -16.17 -17.35
N ASN A 38 -40.34 -17.06 -16.88
CA ASN A 38 -40.03 -18.33 -17.53
C ASN A 38 -40.59 -19.51 -16.71
N SER A 39 -41.85 -19.41 -16.30
CA SER A 39 -42.53 -20.44 -15.50
C SER A 39 -42.60 -21.82 -16.17
N HIS A 40 -42.49 -21.87 -17.50
CA HIS A 40 -42.44 -23.09 -18.32
C HIS A 40 -41.05 -23.76 -18.35
N ARG A 41 -39.97 -23.06 -17.99
CA ARG A 41 -38.58 -23.55 -17.99
C ARG A 41 -37.80 -23.03 -16.78
N LYS A 42 -38.37 -23.22 -15.58
CA LYS A 42 -37.86 -22.63 -14.34
C LYS A 42 -36.41 -23.05 -14.04
N GLU A 43 -36.08 -24.31 -14.25
CA GLU A 43 -34.73 -24.84 -13.95
C GLU A 43 -33.66 -24.19 -14.83
N GLU A 44 -33.87 -24.18 -16.15
CA GLU A 44 -32.98 -23.50 -17.10
C GLU A 44 -32.87 -22.01 -16.82
N ALA A 45 -33.99 -21.35 -16.50
CA ALA A 45 -34.00 -19.93 -16.16
C ALA A 45 -33.19 -19.65 -14.90
N VAL A 46 -33.29 -20.49 -13.86
CA VAL A 46 -32.50 -20.36 -12.64
C VAL A 46 -31.01 -20.55 -12.91
N GLU A 47 -30.62 -21.53 -13.74
CA GLU A 47 -29.22 -21.74 -14.12
C GLU A 47 -28.66 -20.56 -14.91
N ARG A 48 -29.37 -20.09 -15.95
CA ARG A 48 -28.98 -18.92 -16.73
C ARG A 48 -28.91 -17.66 -15.89
N PHE A 49 -29.87 -17.47 -15.00
CA PHE A 49 -29.88 -16.31 -14.11
C PHE A 49 -28.66 -16.29 -13.19
N LYS A 50 -28.23 -17.45 -12.69
CA LYS A 50 -26.98 -17.58 -11.92
C LYS A 50 -25.75 -17.26 -12.77
N GLU A 51 -25.68 -17.75 -14.00
CA GLU A 51 -24.59 -17.43 -14.95
C GLU A 51 -24.50 -15.91 -15.22
N ILE A 52 -25.65 -15.27 -15.45
CA ILE A 52 -25.76 -13.83 -15.71
C ILE A 52 -25.33 -13.02 -14.48
N GLN A 53 -25.76 -13.44 -13.29
CA GLN A 53 -25.35 -12.79 -12.04
C GLN A 53 -23.84 -12.91 -11.81
N ASN A 54 -23.26 -14.09 -12.02
CA ASN A 54 -21.81 -14.30 -11.94
C ASN A 54 -21.05 -13.41 -12.94
N ALA A 55 -21.49 -13.37 -14.19
CA ALA A 55 -20.87 -12.55 -15.22
C ALA A 55 -20.89 -11.06 -14.85
N TYR A 56 -22.01 -10.57 -14.30
CA TYR A 56 -22.10 -9.18 -13.83
C TYR A 56 -21.22 -8.91 -12.61
N GLU A 57 -21.17 -9.82 -11.62
CA GLU A 57 -20.33 -9.65 -10.43
C GLU A 57 -18.86 -9.46 -10.82
N VAL A 58 -18.32 -10.32 -11.70
CA VAL A 58 -16.92 -10.24 -12.14
C VAL A 58 -16.66 -9.02 -13.04
N LEU A 59 -17.55 -8.74 -14.00
CA LEU A 59 -17.35 -7.66 -14.97
C LEU A 59 -17.66 -6.25 -14.42
N SER A 60 -18.39 -6.16 -13.31
CA SER A 60 -18.72 -4.87 -12.67
C SER A 60 -17.58 -4.29 -11.83
N ASP A 61 -16.70 -5.13 -11.27
CA ASP A 61 -15.52 -4.69 -10.52
C ASP A 61 -14.34 -4.52 -11.50
N LYS A 62 -13.76 -3.31 -11.55
CA LYS A 62 -12.64 -2.99 -12.44
C LYS A 62 -11.45 -3.92 -12.30
N HIS A 63 -11.15 -4.35 -11.07
CA HIS A 63 -10.01 -5.21 -10.79
C HIS A 63 -10.31 -6.66 -11.18
N GLU A 64 -11.50 -7.16 -10.84
CA GLU A 64 -11.91 -8.52 -11.24
C GLU A 64 -12.07 -8.64 -12.76
N ARG A 65 -12.57 -7.59 -13.43
CA ARG A 65 -12.63 -7.49 -14.89
C ARG A 65 -11.25 -7.53 -15.52
N ALA A 66 -10.31 -6.69 -15.06
CA ALA A 66 -8.95 -6.68 -15.61
C ALA A 66 -8.26 -8.04 -15.46
N TRP A 67 -8.46 -8.70 -14.31
CA TRP A 67 -7.94 -10.04 -14.07
C TRP A 67 -8.60 -11.09 -14.97
N TYR A 68 -9.92 -11.03 -15.15
CA TYR A 68 -10.65 -11.89 -16.08
C TYR A 68 -10.15 -11.70 -17.50
N ASP A 69 -9.99 -10.45 -17.95
CA ASP A 69 -9.53 -10.13 -19.30
C ASP A 69 -8.10 -10.65 -19.54
N SER A 70 -7.20 -10.56 -18.56
CA SER A 70 -5.82 -11.08 -18.70
C SER A 70 -5.72 -12.61 -18.68
N HIS A 71 -6.66 -13.30 -18.03
CA HIS A 71 -6.65 -14.77 -17.90
C HIS A 71 -7.77 -15.46 -18.70
N ARG A 72 -8.58 -14.71 -19.45
CA ARG A 72 -9.78 -15.19 -20.18
C ARG A 72 -9.47 -16.43 -20.99
N ASP A 73 -8.43 -16.37 -21.80
CA ASP A 73 -8.08 -17.46 -22.69
C ASP A 73 -7.64 -18.72 -21.93
N GLN A 74 -7.02 -18.57 -20.76
CA GLN A 74 -6.68 -19.69 -19.89
C GLN A 74 -7.96 -20.30 -19.27
N ILE A 75 -8.90 -19.46 -18.80
CA ILE A 75 -10.19 -19.88 -18.24
C ILE A 75 -11.05 -20.62 -19.27
N LEU A 76 -11.10 -20.12 -20.51
CA LEU A 76 -11.89 -20.76 -21.57
C LEU A 76 -11.29 -22.10 -22.00
N ARG A 77 -9.95 -22.17 -22.16
CA ARG A 77 -9.24 -23.41 -22.52
C ARG A 77 -9.20 -24.44 -21.39
N SER A 78 -9.21 -23.98 -20.14
CA SER A 78 -9.30 -24.81 -18.93
C SER A 78 -10.54 -25.73 -18.97
N GLY A 79 -11.69 -25.20 -19.37
CA GLY A 79 -12.93 -25.96 -19.49
C GLY A 79 -12.90 -27.06 -20.56
N GLU A 80 -12.06 -26.93 -21.59
CA GLU A 80 -11.93 -27.91 -22.69
C GLU A 80 -10.96 -29.05 -22.35
N ARG A 81 -9.93 -28.80 -21.51
CA ARG A 81 -8.92 -29.80 -21.12
C ARG A 81 -9.49 -31.01 -20.37
N HIS A 82 -10.62 -30.85 -19.70
CA HIS A 82 -11.29 -31.95 -18.99
C HIS A 82 -12.27 -32.77 -19.85
N GLN A 83 -12.59 -32.34 -21.07
CA GLN A 83 -13.61 -32.99 -21.92
C GLN A 83 -13.03 -33.60 -23.21
N ALA A 84 -11.92 -33.06 -23.72
CA ALA A 84 -11.17 -33.66 -24.80
C ALA A 84 -9.95 -34.41 -24.24
N GLY A 85 -10.03 -35.74 -24.21
CA GLY A 85 -8.85 -36.57 -23.99
C GLY A 85 -7.73 -36.15 -24.94
N ALA A 86 -6.59 -35.79 -24.38
CA ALA A 86 -5.26 -35.78 -25.01
C ALA A 86 -5.25 -35.60 -26.54
N SER A 87 -5.47 -34.37 -27.04
CA SER A 87 -5.03 -34.00 -28.39
C SER A 87 -4.99 -32.49 -28.55
N ALA A 88 -3.82 -31.90 -28.29
CA ALA A 88 -3.47 -30.57 -28.77
C ALA A 88 -1.95 -30.45 -28.90
N GLY A 89 -1.46 -30.52 -30.15
CA GLY A 89 -0.25 -29.86 -30.67
C GLY A 89 1.10 -30.23 -30.07
N ASP A 90 1.91 -30.94 -30.88
CA ASP A 90 3.36 -31.10 -30.75
C ASP A 90 4.06 -29.75 -30.54
N GLY A 91 4.79 -29.58 -29.43
CA GLY A 91 5.88 -28.61 -29.33
C GLY A 91 5.86 -27.57 -28.20
N MET A 92 4.83 -27.47 -27.36
CA MET A 92 4.89 -26.61 -26.15
C MET A 92 5.11 -27.42 -24.87
N PRO A 93 5.96 -26.96 -23.92
CA PRO A 93 6.18 -27.64 -22.66
C PRO A 93 4.85 -27.76 -21.91
N GLN A 94 4.37 -29.00 -21.79
CA GLN A 94 3.08 -29.27 -21.17
C GLN A 94 3.24 -29.19 -19.64
N LYS A 95 2.45 -28.30 -19.03
CA LYS A 95 2.25 -28.27 -17.59
C LYS A 95 1.80 -29.68 -17.12
N PRO A 96 2.45 -30.27 -16.10
CA PRO A 96 2.15 -31.63 -15.66
C PRO A 96 0.69 -31.76 -15.24
N ALA A 97 0.09 -32.92 -15.51
CA ALA A 97 -1.33 -33.20 -15.25
C ALA A 97 -1.74 -33.01 -13.78
N ASP A 98 -0.78 -33.11 -12.86
CA ASP A 98 -0.98 -32.94 -11.42
C ASP A 98 -1.08 -31.46 -10.98
N GLU A 99 -0.79 -30.51 -11.87
CA GLU A 99 -0.88 -29.10 -11.53
C GLU A 99 -2.32 -28.60 -11.67
N GLU A 100 -2.97 -28.42 -10.52
CA GLU A 100 -4.37 -28.03 -10.39
C GLU A 100 -4.70 -26.78 -11.21
N ASP A 101 -5.85 -26.82 -11.89
CA ASP A 101 -6.36 -25.68 -12.61
C ASP A 101 -7.09 -24.74 -11.65
N LEU A 102 -6.35 -23.76 -11.14
CA LEU A 102 -6.85 -22.78 -10.19
C LEU A 102 -7.93 -21.88 -10.80
N TYR A 103 -7.88 -21.67 -12.12
CA TYR A 103 -8.70 -20.68 -12.82
C TYR A 103 -10.19 -21.03 -12.82
N GLN A 104 -10.56 -22.31 -12.75
CA GLN A 104 -11.97 -22.71 -12.64
C GLN A 104 -12.63 -22.21 -11.34
N TYR A 105 -11.85 -22.03 -10.28
CA TYR A 105 -12.33 -21.67 -8.94
C TYR A 105 -12.51 -20.16 -8.75
N PHE A 106 -12.15 -19.35 -9.74
CA PHE A 106 -12.38 -17.90 -9.78
C PHE A 106 -13.79 -17.53 -10.26
N THR A 107 -14.67 -18.51 -10.45
CA THR A 107 -16.05 -18.28 -10.86
C THR A 107 -17.00 -18.58 -9.71
N SER A 108 -18.05 -17.77 -9.52
CA SER A 108 -19.07 -18.08 -8.51
C SER A 108 -19.93 -19.29 -8.89
N ALA A 109 -19.79 -19.79 -10.13
CA ALA A 109 -20.32 -21.08 -10.57
C ALA A 109 -19.64 -22.29 -9.90
N ALA A 110 -18.45 -22.12 -9.32
CA ALA A 110 -17.72 -23.20 -8.65
C ALA A 110 -18.39 -23.72 -7.37
N TYR A 111 -19.30 -22.93 -6.77
CA TYR A 111 -19.99 -23.30 -5.55
C TYR A 111 -21.47 -22.90 -5.58
N SER A 112 -22.30 -23.61 -4.83
CA SER A 112 -23.73 -23.34 -4.67
C SER A 112 -24.03 -23.06 -3.19
N GLY A 113 -24.24 -21.78 -2.86
CA GLY A 113 -24.55 -21.33 -1.51
C GLY A 113 -23.37 -21.39 -0.53
N TYR A 114 -23.60 -20.90 0.69
CA TYR A 114 -22.58 -20.76 1.75
C TYR A 114 -22.68 -21.85 2.82
N GLY A 115 -23.03 -23.08 2.43
CA GLY A 115 -23.06 -24.22 3.33
C GLY A 115 -21.73 -24.96 3.41
N ASP A 116 -21.61 -25.86 4.38
CA ASP A 116 -20.49 -26.80 4.55
C ASP A 116 -20.63 -28.08 3.69
N GLY A 117 -21.68 -28.15 2.86
CA GLY A 117 -21.87 -29.28 1.95
C GLY A 117 -20.77 -29.36 0.88
N PRO A 118 -20.64 -30.50 0.18
CA PRO A 118 -19.57 -30.74 -0.81
C PRO A 118 -19.62 -29.77 -2.01
N LYS A 119 -20.78 -29.20 -2.31
CA LYS A 119 -20.97 -28.16 -3.33
C LYS A 119 -21.12 -26.76 -2.72
N GLY A 120 -21.08 -26.63 -1.40
CA GLY A 120 -21.13 -25.34 -0.72
C GLY A 120 -19.78 -24.63 -0.75
N PHE A 121 -19.79 -23.32 -0.57
CA PHE A 121 -18.59 -22.48 -0.57
C PHE A 121 -17.47 -23.07 0.30
N TYR A 122 -17.77 -23.42 1.55
CA TYR A 122 -16.74 -23.91 2.47
C TYR A 122 -16.20 -25.28 2.08
N GLY A 123 -17.06 -26.20 1.62
CA GLY A 123 -16.63 -27.54 1.19
C GLY A 123 -15.77 -27.52 -0.07
N VAL A 124 -16.14 -26.72 -1.07
CA VAL A 124 -15.38 -26.61 -2.34
C VAL A 124 -13.98 -26.05 -2.10
N TYR A 125 -13.89 -24.94 -1.37
CA TYR A 125 -12.60 -24.29 -1.11
C TYR A 125 -11.75 -25.04 -0.09
N ASP A 126 -12.32 -25.65 0.95
CA ASP A 126 -11.54 -26.49 1.88
C ASP A 126 -10.90 -27.68 1.17
N ALA A 127 -11.66 -28.39 0.31
CA ALA A 127 -11.12 -29.49 -0.48
C ALA A 127 -10.04 -29.05 -1.47
N LEU A 128 -10.16 -27.86 -2.05
CA LEU A 128 -9.14 -27.28 -2.94
C LEU A 128 -7.86 -26.95 -2.18
N PHE A 129 -7.95 -26.13 -1.13
CA PHE A 129 -6.77 -25.71 -0.36
C PHE A 129 -6.11 -26.89 0.35
N GLU A 130 -6.86 -27.91 0.77
CA GLU A 130 -6.29 -29.15 1.30
C GLU A 130 -5.49 -29.92 0.24
N ARG A 131 -5.98 -30.00 -1.01
CA ARG A 131 -5.22 -30.61 -2.10
C ARG A 131 -3.94 -29.83 -2.41
N LEU A 132 -4.02 -28.49 -2.48
CA LEU A 132 -2.85 -27.63 -2.68
C LEU A 132 -1.82 -27.79 -1.55
N ALA A 133 -2.29 -27.80 -0.30
CA ALA A 133 -1.42 -28.02 0.86
C ALA A 133 -0.73 -29.39 0.83
N LYS A 134 -1.45 -30.45 0.42
CA LYS A 134 -0.87 -31.80 0.26
C LYS A 134 0.18 -31.84 -0.84
N GLN A 135 -0.09 -31.22 -1.99
CA GLN A 135 0.88 -31.17 -3.10
C GLN A 135 2.16 -30.43 -2.69
N GLU A 136 2.03 -29.28 -2.03
CA GLU A 136 3.19 -28.51 -1.55
C GLU A 136 3.94 -29.22 -0.42
N GLY A 137 3.22 -29.91 0.47
CA GLY A 137 3.81 -30.74 1.53
C GLY A 137 4.70 -31.83 0.96
N LYS A 138 4.21 -32.61 -0.01
CA LYS A 138 4.98 -33.67 -0.67
C LYS A 138 6.28 -33.14 -1.29
N VAL A 139 6.19 -32.02 -2.01
CA VAL A 139 7.35 -31.40 -2.66
C VAL A 139 8.35 -30.87 -1.64
N ARG A 140 7.88 -30.30 -0.52
CA ARG A 140 8.74 -29.85 0.58
C ARG A 140 9.46 -31.01 1.24
N GLU A 141 8.75 -32.10 1.52
CA GLU A 141 9.31 -33.33 2.09
C GLU A 141 10.34 -33.96 1.15
N GLU A 142 10.03 -34.11 -0.14
CA GLU A 142 10.96 -34.62 -1.16
C GLU A 142 12.23 -33.77 -1.25
N ARG A 143 12.08 -32.43 -1.23
CA ARG A 143 13.21 -31.51 -1.25
C ARG A 143 14.03 -31.58 0.03
N GLN A 144 13.38 -31.74 1.18
CA GLN A 144 14.04 -31.90 2.47
C GLN A 144 14.80 -33.23 2.52
N ALA A 145 14.21 -34.32 2.07
CA ALA A 145 14.85 -35.63 1.95
C ALA A 145 16.06 -35.60 1.00
N ASN A 146 15.94 -34.94 -0.15
CA ASN A 146 17.06 -34.73 -1.08
C ASN A 146 18.15 -33.80 -0.51
N LYS A 147 17.79 -32.83 0.34
CA LYS A 147 18.78 -32.00 1.05
C LYS A 147 19.50 -32.84 2.10
N MET A 148 18.79 -33.63 2.90
CA MET A 148 19.34 -34.50 3.94
C MET A 148 20.27 -35.59 3.36
N SER A 149 20.00 -36.09 2.14
CA SER A 149 20.90 -37.01 1.45
C SER A 149 22.15 -36.32 0.87
N ALA A 150 22.06 -35.03 0.51
CA ALA A 150 23.18 -34.24 0.00
C ALA A 150 24.08 -33.65 1.10
N THR A 151 23.55 -33.32 2.28
CA THR A 151 24.29 -32.70 3.41
C THR A 151 24.92 -33.69 4.38
N ALA A 152 25.04 -34.97 4.00
CA ALA A 152 25.92 -35.92 4.70
C ALA A 152 27.42 -35.57 4.55
N ALA A 153 27.76 -34.59 3.70
CA ALA A 153 29.03 -33.87 3.69
C ALA A 153 28.79 -32.45 4.23
N GLY A 154 29.37 -32.15 5.39
CA GLY A 154 28.88 -31.12 6.30
C GLY A 154 28.97 -29.66 5.87
N SER A 155 28.05 -28.87 6.43
CA SER A 155 28.30 -27.50 6.90
C SER A 155 27.15 -27.08 7.82
N ASP A 156 27.48 -26.74 9.06
CA ASP A 156 26.66 -25.93 9.95
C ASP A 156 26.61 -24.50 9.40
N ASP A 157 25.44 -24.02 8.97
CA ASP A 157 24.95 -22.65 9.19
C ASP A 157 23.57 -22.40 8.54
N ASP A 158 22.81 -21.52 9.21
CA ASP A 158 21.56 -20.85 8.86
C ASP A 158 20.22 -21.63 8.84
N ASP A 159 19.54 -21.49 9.99
CA ASP A 159 18.10 -21.28 10.20
C ASP A 159 17.21 -21.23 8.95
N VAL A 160 16.40 -22.26 8.77
CA VAL A 160 15.08 -22.15 8.12
C VAL A 160 14.09 -22.91 8.99
N SER A 161 13.66 -22.27 10.08
CA SER A 161 12.37 -22.56 10.70
C SER A 161 11.27 -22.45 9.63
N GLY A 162 10.81 -23.59 9.13
CA GLY A 162 9.86 -23.62 8.02
C GLY A 162 9.11 -24.93 7.88
N SER A 163 8.98 -25.71 8.96
CA SER A 163 8.01 -26.81 9.03
C SER A 163 6.67 -26.26 9.55
N SER A 164 6.13 -25.27 8.87
CA SER A 164 4.74 -24.86 9.08
C SER A 164 3.91 -25.53 7.99
N ARG A 165 3.24 -26.62 8.40
CA ARG A 165 2.15 -27.21 7.63
C ARG A 165 1.12 -26.11 7.37
N LEU A 166 0.80 -25.89 6.10
CA LEU A 166 -0.14 -24.83 5.71
C LEU A 166 -1.49 -25.02 6.42
N PRO A 167 -2.10 -23.93 6.94
CA PRO A 167 -3.35 -23.97 7.67
C PRO A 167 -4.50 -24.40 6.76
N ARG A 168 -5.47 -25.09 7.36
CA ARG A 168 -6.70 -25.53 6.69
C ARG A 168 -7.71 -24.39 6.60
N PHE A 169 -8.63 -24.47 5.63
CA PHE A 169 -9.63 -23.43 5.38
C PHE A 169 -10.78 -23.45 6.41
N GLY A 170 -11.11 -24.65 6.90
CA GLY A 170 -12.11 -24.84 7.95
C GLY A 170 -13.55 -24.83 7.43
N CYS A 171 -14.50 -24.49 8.29
CA CYS A 171 -15.94 -24.55 8.04
C CYS A 171 -16.66 -23.25 8.41
N SER A 172 -17.97 -23.19 8.21
CA SER A 172 -18.81 -22.03 8.51
C SER A 172 -18.68 -21.50 9.95
N GLN A 173 -18.29 -22.34 10.91
CA GLN A 173 -18.16 -22.02 12.34
C GLN A 173 -16.72 -21.78 12.81
N SER A 174 -15.73 -21.75 11.92
CA SER A 174 -14.33 -21.52 12.30
C SER A 174 -14.13 -20.18 13.02
N SER A 175 -13.20 -20.16 13.98
CA SER A 175 -12.93 -18.99 14.80
C SER A 175 -12.25 -17.87 14.00
N ALA A 176 -12.39 -16.62 14.47
CA ALA A 176 -11.75 -15.48 13.82
C ALA A 176 -10.22 -15.61 13.74
N ALA A 177 -9.59 -16.23 14.75
CA ALA A 177 -8.15 -16.46 14.78
C ALA A 177 -7.70 -17.47 13.72
N GLU A 178 -8.42 -18.58 13.55
CA GLU A 178 -8.12 -19.60 12.52
C GLU A 178 -8.30 -19.04 11.11
N VAL A 179 -9.40 -18.31 10.88
CA VAL A 179 -9.67 -17.67 9.59
C VAL A 179 -8.59 -16.62 9.27
N HIS A 180 -8.20 -15.81 10.26
CA HIS A 180 -7.12 -14.85 10.07
C HIS A 180 -5.77 -15.51 9.78
N ALA A 181 -5.40 -16.55 10.53
CA ALA A 181 -4.16 -17.30 10.31
C ALA A 181 -4.12 -17.92 8.91
N PHE A 182 -5.23 -18.53 8.47
CA PHE A 182 -5.38 -19.06 7.12
C PHE A 182 -5.08 -17.99 6.07
N TYR A 183 -5.82 -16.88 6.07
CA TYR A 183 -5.64 -15.85 5.04
C TYR A 183 -4.29 -15.15 5.15
N SER A 184 -3.69 -15.06 6.33
CA SER A 184 -2.36 -14.51 6.53
C SER A 184 -1.28 -15.37 5.85
N GLU A 185 -1.30 -16.68 6.06
CA GLU A 185 -0.31 -17.57 5.44
C GLU A 185 -0.52 -17.74 3.94
N TRP A 186 -1.77 -17.89 3.49
CA TRP A 186 -2.08 -18.08 2.08
C TRP A 186 -1.91 -16.80 1.23
N SER A 187 -2.07 -15.61 1.82
CA SER A 187 -1.75 -14.34 1.12
C SER A 187 -0.25 -14.15 0.87
N HIS A 188 0.60 -14.75 1.71
CA HIS A 188 2.06 -14.76 1.55
C HIS A 188 2.58 -16.08 0.96
N PHE A 189 1.70 -16.88 0.37
CA PHE A 189 2.02 -18.20 -0.14
C PHE A 189 3.22 -18.16 -1.10
N CYS A 190 4.13 -19.12 -0.93
CA CYS A 190 5.27 -19.36 -1.80
C CYS A 190 5.43 -20.86 -2.03
N THR A 191 5.34 -21.27 -3.30
CA THR A 191 5.51 -22.67 -3.69
C THR A 191 6.94 -23.18 -3.53
N ALA A 192 7.06 -24.44 -3.13
CA ALA A 192 8.32 -25.19 -3.09
C ALA A 192 8.63 -25.93 -4.41
N LYS A 193 7.66 -26.01 -5.35
CA LYS A 193 7.81 -26.68 -6.67
C LYS A 193 9.01 -26.16 -7.44
N SER A 194 9.70 -27.00 -8.22
CA SER A 194 10.93 -26.62 -8.94
C SER A 194 10.67 -25.89 -10.26
N PHE A 195 9.52 -26.18 -10.91
CA PHE A 195 9.14 -25.73 -12.26
C PHE A 195 10.12 -26.13 -13.36
N GLY A 196 10.83 -27.26 -13.20
CA GLY A 196 11.80 -27.73 -14.21
C GLY A 196 11.19 -27.99 -15.60
N TRP A 197 9.88 -28.25 -15.67
CA TRP A 197 9.16 -28.42 -16.93
C TRP A 197 9.07 -27.12 -17.76
N ALA A 198 9.25 -25.95 -17.13
CA ALA A 198 9.24 -24.66 -17.83
C ALA A 198 10.57 -24.37 -18.57
N ASP A 199 11.55 -25.26 -18.49
CA ASP A 199 12.82 -25.14 -19.21
C ASP A 199 12.57 -25.27 -20.72
N GLN A 200 12.89 -24.20 -21.46
CA GLN A 200 12.71 -24.15 -22.92
C GLN A 200 13.90 -24.76 -23.66
N TYR A 201 15.09 -24.73 -23.03
CA TYR A 201 16.34 -25.15 -23.63
C TYR A 201 16.94 -26.35 -22.91
N ASN A 202 17.39 -27.36 -23.66
CA ASN A 202 18.16 -28.46 -23.07
C ASN A 202 19.63 -28.06 -22.93
N LEU A 203 20.15 -27.96 -21.69
CA LEU A 203 21.55 -27.56 -21.46
C LEU A 203 22.58 -28.50 -22.08
N ALA A 204 22.22 -29.77 -22.34
CA ALA A 204 23.10 -30.75 -22.98
C ALA A 204 23.28 -30.52 -24.49
N SER A 205 22.35 -29.84 -25.16
CA SER A 205 22.46 -29.53 -26.59
C SER A 205 23.24 -28.25 -26.89
N ALA A 206 23.81 -27.60 -25.86
CA ALA A 206 24.51 -26.35 -26.01
C ALA A 206 25.87 -26.54 -26.74
N PRO A 207 26.12 -25.86 -27.87
CA PRO A 207 27.34 -26.03 -28.68
C PRO A 207 28.60 -25.45 -28.02
N ASN A 208 28.47 -24.48 -27.12
CA ASN A 208 29.61 -23.92 -26.39
C ASN A 208 29.20 -23.41 -24.99
N ARG A 209 30.20 -23.11 -24.15
CA ARG A 209 29.97 -22.65 -22.76
C ARG A 209 29.17 -21.35 -22.66
N GLN A 210 29.34 -20.43 -23.61
CA GLN A 210 28.63 -19.14 -23.62
C GLN A 210 27.15 -19.33 -23.93
N VAL A 211 26.84 -20.14 -24.95
CA VAL A 211 25.47 -20.51 -25.32
C VAL A 211 24.82 -21.31 -24.19
N ARG A 212 25.53 -22.25 -23.55
CA ARG A 212 25.03 -22.96 -22.36
C ARG A 212 24.62 -22.02 -21.24
N ARG A 213 25.43 -20.98 -20.98
CA ARG A 213 25.11 -19.94 -19.97
C ARG A 213 23.87 -19.13 -20.35
N LYS A 214 23.74 -18.73 -21.61
CA LYS A 214 22.53 -18.03 -22.10
C LYS A 214 21.29 -18.91 -22.00
N MET A 215 21.39 -20.17 -22.42
CA MET A 215 20.31 -21.17 -22.29
C MET A 215 19.91 -21.38 -20.83
N GLU A 216 20.88 -21.47 -19.90
CA GLU A 216 20.60 -21.59 -18.47
C GLU A 216 19.92 -20.34 -17.90
N ASP A 217 20.32 -19.15 -18.33
CA ASP A 217 19.70 -17.89 -17.91
C ASP A 217 18.26 -17.77 -18.42
N GLU A 218 18.00 -18.13 -19.68
CA GLU A 218 16.65 -18.18 -20.25
C GLU A 218 15.77 -19.22 -19.53
N ASN A 219 16.29 -20.42 -19.25
CA ASN A 219 15.56 -21.41 -18.46
C ASN A 219 15.28 -20.88 -17.04
N ARG A 220 16.26 -20.24 -16.40
CA ARG A 220 16.08 -19.64 -15.06
C ARG A 220 15.01 -18.56 -15.09
N LYS A 221 14.96 -17.74 -16.14
CA LYS A 221 13.92 -16.72 -16.35
C LYS A 221 12.56 -17.36 -16.56
N ALA A 222 12.47 -18.40 -17.39
CA ALA A 222 11.24 -19.16 -17.62
C ALA A 222 10.71 -19.81 -16.33
N ARG A 223 11.57 -20.49 -15.55
CA ARG A 223 11.20 -21.05 -14.23
C ARG A 223 10.75 -19.98 -13.24
N ARG A 224 11.40 -18.82 -13.23
CA ARG A 224 11.01 -17.68 -12.37
C ARG A 224 9.67 -17.10 -12.79
N ALA A 225 9.39 -17.00 -14.08
CA ALA A 225 8.11 -16.53 -14.60
C ALA A 225 6.98 -17.49 -14.25
N ALA A 226 7.14 -18.79 -14.54
CA ALA A 226 6.14 -19.82 -14.21
C ALA A 226 5.87 -19.90 -12.69
N ARG A 227 6.91 -19.80 -11.86
CA ARG A 227 6.75 -19.74 -10.39
C ARG A 227 5.97 -18.50 -9.95
N ARG A 228 6.23 -17.34 -10.56
CA ARG A 228 5.52 -16.10 -10.24
C ARG A 228 4.04 -16.24 -10.61
N GLU A 229 3.74 -16.67 -11.84
CA GLU A 229 2.36 -16.91 -12.31
C GLU A 229 1.60 -17.86 -11.37
N TYR A 230 2.20 -18.99 -10.97
CA TYR A 230 1.57 -19.92 -10.04
C TYR A 230 1.33 -19.32 -8.64
N ASN A 231 2.32 -18.61 -8.09
CA ASN A 231 2.17 -17.98 -6.78
C ASN A 231 1.12 -16.86 -6.80
N ASP A 232 1.14 -16.03 -7.85
CA ASP A 232 0.21 -14.92 -8.01
C ASP A 232 -1.21 -15.46 -8.22
N ALA A 233 -1.40 -16.53 -9.01
CA ALA A 233 -2.69 -17.21 -9.13
C ALA A 233 -3.25 -17.71 -7.78
N ILE A 234 -2.41 -18.28 -6.90
CA ILE A 234 -2.86 -18.72 -5.56
C ILE A 234 -3.20 -17.53 -4.67
N ARG A 235 -2.41 -16.46 -4.70
CA ARG A 235 -2.63 -15.25 -3.89
C ARG A 235 -3.88 -14.51 -4.35
N ASP A 236 -4.08 -14.40 -5.65
CA ASP A 236 -5.27 -13.81 -6.25
C ASP A 236 -6.50 -14.65 -5.90
N LEU A 237 -6.41 -15.99 -5.95
CA LEU A 237 -7.48 -16.88 -5.53
C LEU A 237 -7.80 -16.68 -4.04
N THR A 238 -6.77 -16.58 -3.21
CA THR A 238 -6.93 -16.32 -1.77
C THR A 238 -7.63 -14.97 -1.53
N GLY A 239 -7.27 -13.93 -2.29
CA GLY A 239 -7.93 -12.63 -2.25
C GLY A 239 -9.39 -12.70 -2.72
N PHE A 240 -9.67 -13.42 -3.80
CA PHE A 240 -11.00 -13.65 -4.35
C PHE A 240 -11.92 -14.35 -3.32
N VAL A 241 -11.43 -15.42 -2.70
CA VAL A 241 -12.14 -16.17 -1.66
C VAL A 241 -12.37 -15.29 -0.43
N LYS A 242 -11.35 -14.53 0.01
CA LYS A 242 -11.45 -13.62 1.16
C LYS A 242 -12.54 -12.56 0.99
N LYS A 243 -12.70 -11.99 -0.21
CA LYS A 243 -13.76 -11.02 -0.50
C LYS A 243 -15.17 -11.62 -0.41
N ARG A 244 -15.33 -12.90 -0.74
CA ARG A 244 -16.62 -13.60 -0.80
C ARG A 244 -16.98 -14.34 0.48
N ASP A 245 -16.02 -14.57 1.36
CA ASP A 245 -16.18 -15.27 2.63
C ASP A 245 -17.03 -14.45 3.62
N LYS A 246 -18.21 -14.99 3.99
CA LYS A 246 -19.14 -14.34 4.93
C LYS A 246 -18.58 -14.26 6.34
N ARG A 247 -17.68 -15.18 6.74
CA ARG A 247 -17.00 -15.14 8.05
C ARG A 247 -16.10 -13.91 8.13
N VAL A 248 -15.33 -13.65 7.08
CA VAL A 248 -14.43 -12.49 7.00
C VAL A 248 -15.22 -11.19 7.04
N ALA A 249 -16.33 -11.10 6.29
CA ALA A 249 -17.20 -9.93 6.33
C ALA A 249 -17.79 -9.70 7.73
N LYS A 250 -18.26 -10.77 8.40
CA LYS A 250 -18.79 -10.69 9.77
C LYS A 250 -17.72 -10.21 10.76
N PHE A 251 -16.54 -10.81 10.75
CA PHE A 251 -15.45 -10.44 11.65
C PHE A 251 -14.94 -9.03 11.38
N ALA A 252 -14.83 -8.62 10.11
CA ALA A 252 -14.45 -7.26 9.76
C ALA A 252 -15.47 -6.23 10.27
N ALA A 253 -16.77 -6.52 10.17
CA ALA A 253 -17.82 -5.66 10.72
C ALA A 253 -17.75 -5.57 12.26
N GLU A 254 -17.54 -6.70 12.94
CA GLU A 254 -17.39 -6.75 14.40
C GLU A 254 -16.13 -6.01 14.87
N GLU A 255 -15.00 -6.21 14.19
CA GLU A 255 -13.77 -5.48 14.51
C GLU A 255 -13.87 -3.98 14.21
N ALA A 256 -14.57 -3.59 13.14
CA ALA A 256 -14.85 -2.20 12.83
C ALA A 256 -15.75 -1.56 13.90
N ALA A 257 -16.79 -2.25 14.36
CA ALA A 257 -17.64 -1.80 15.45
C ALA A 257 -16.83 -1.60 16.75
N ARG A 258 -15.98 -2.57 17.11
CA ARG A 258 -15.09 -2.48 18.28
C ARG A 258 -14.09 -1.31 18.16
N ARG A 259 -13.56 -1.05 16.97
CA ARG A 259 -12.68 0.11 16.71
C ARG A 259 -13.44 1.43 16.81
N ALA A 260 -14.65 1.50 16.27
CA ALA A 260 -15.51 2.69 16.35
C ALA A 260 -15.91 3.00 17.80
N GLU A 261 -16.24 1.99 18.59
CA GLU A 261 -16.54 2.15 20.02
C GLU A 261 -15.33 2.70 20.78
N LYS A 262 -14.13 2.12 20.58
CA LYS A 262 -12.90 2.62 21.19
C LYS A 262 -12.59 4.06 20.79
N ALA A 263 -12.77 4.41 19.52
CA ALA A 263 -12.59 5.78 19.03
C ALA A 263 -13.62 6.75 19.62
N ALA A 264 -14.87 6.33 19.81
CA ALA A 264 -15.90 7.14 20.46
C ALA A 264 -15.57 7.40 21.94
N ILE A 265 -15.07 6.39 22.65
CA ILE A 265 -14.62 6.54 24.05
C ILE A 265 -13.42 7.51 24.12
N GLU A 266 -12.46 7.40 23.21
CA GLU A 266 -11.30 8.30 23.16
C GLU A 266 -11.70 9.74 22.80
N GLU A 267 -12.64 9.92 21.87
CA GLU A 267 -13.18 11.24 21.53
C GLU A 267 -13.96 11.86 22.70
N GLN A 268 -14.75 11.07 23.43
CA GLN A 268 -15.43 11.53 24.64
C GLN A 268 -14.42 11.97 25.71
N LYS A 269 -13.33 11.22 25.91
CA LYS A 269 -12.25 11.60 26.83
C LYS A 269 -11.58 12.91 26.39
N ARG A 270 -11.29 13.06 25.10
CA ARG A 270 -10.69 14.28 24.53
C ARG A 270 -11.61 15.49 24.70
N GLN A 271 -12.91 15.32 24.49
CA GLN A 271 -13.91 16.37 24.70
C GLN A 271 -14.04 16.74 26.18
N ALA A 272 -14.03 15.75 27.08
CA ALA A 272 -14.05 15.98 28.51
C ALA A 272 -12.81 16.74 29.00
N GLU A 273 -11.60 16.34 28.55
CA GLU A 273 -10.35 17.04 28.89
C GLU A 273 -10.35 18.48 28.35
N LYS A 274 -10.83 18.69 27.12
CA LYS A 274 -10.96 20.04 26.54
C LYS A 274 -11.95 20.89 27.31
N ALA A 275 -13.10 20.32 27.71
CA ALA A 275 -14.11 21.00 28.51
C ALA A 275 -13.59 21.33 29.92
N GLU A 276 -12.86 20.41 30.55
CA GLU A 276 -12.20 20.62 31.85
C GLU A 276 -11.15 21.73 31.75
N ARG A 277 -10.30 21.71 30.71
CA ARG A 277 -9.32 22.79 30.48
C ARG A 277 -9.99 24.13 30.24
N ALA A 278 -11.08 24.17 29.49
CA ALA A 278 -11.85 25.39 29.26
C ALA A 278 -12.53 25.88 30.55
N ALA A 279 -13.10 24.98 31.35
CA ALA A 279 -13.69 25.30 32.65
C ALA A 279 -12.64 25.81 33.63
N ARG A 280 -11.43 25.21 33.65
CA ARG A 280 -10.31 25.67 34.45
C ARG A 280 -9.82 27.06 34.03
N ALA A 281 -9.77 27.33 32.72
CA ALA A 281 -9.43 28.65 32.20
C ALA A 281 -10.53 29.68 32.51
N ALA A 282 -11.80 29.30 32.47
CA ALA A 282 -12.91 30.19 32.82
C ALA A 282 -13.03 30.46 34.34
N ALA A 283 -12.66 29.48 35.17
CA ALA A 283 -12.60 29.62 36.62
C ALA A 283 -11.29 30.24 37.12
N TYR A 284 -10.35 30.55 36.21
CA TYR A 284 -9.14 31.26 36.58
C TYR A 284 -9.51 32.72 36.89
N GLU A 285 -9.54 33.04 38.17
CA GLU A 285 -9.62 34.41 38.65
C GLU A 285 -8.20 34.95 38.80
N GLU A 286 -7.88 36.05 38.11
CA GLU A 286 -6.56 36.67 38.18
C GLU A 286 -6.24 37.05 39.62
N ALA A 287 -5.03 36.70 40.06
CA ALA A 287 -4.61 36.92 41.43
C ALA A 287 -4.52 38.43 41.74
N ASP A 288 -4.92 38.84 42.95
CA ASP A 288 -5.11 40.25 43.30
C ASP A 288 -3.83 41.11 43.24
N TRP A 289 -2.65 40.50 43.30
CA TRP A 289 -1.37 41.20 43.09
C TRP A 289 -1.09 41.54 41.61
N ILE A 290 -1.72 40.84 40.66
CA ILE A 290 -1.70 41.18 39.23
C ILE A 290 -2.62 42.37 39.00
N LYS A 291 -3.85 42.33 39.55
CA LYS A 291 -4.82 43.44 39.49
C LYS A 291 -4.27 44.73 40.11
N ALA A 292 -3.66 44.64 41.29
CA ALA A 292 -3.08 45.81 41.97
C ALA A 292 -1.91 46.44 41.19
N SER A 293 -1.17 45.67 40.39
CA SER A 293 -0.10 46.23 39.55
C SER A 293 -0.61 47.02 38.35
N GLU A 294 -1.82 46.71 37.87
CA GLU A 294 -2.45 47.40 36.75
C GLU A 294 -3.12 48.71 37.21
N GLU A 295 -3.75 48.69 38.39
CA GLU A 295 -4.33 49.87 39.04
C GLU A 295 -3.25 50.91 39.43
N VAL A 296 -2.10 50.44 39.92
CA VAL A 296 -0.95 51.32 40.23
C VAL A 296 -0.31 51.92 38.97
N LEU A 297 -0.35 51.22 37.83
CA LEU A 297 0.16 51.76 36.56
C LEU A 297 -0.75 52.83 35.96
N GLU A 298 -2.07 52.75 36.19
CA GLU A 298 -3.01 53.82 35.80
C GLU A 298 -2.86 55.04 36.70
N GLU A 299 -2.74 54.87 38.02
CA GLU A 299 -2.52 55.99 38.97
C GLU A 299 -1.14 56.65 38.83
N GLU A 300 -0.07 55.89 38.55
CA GLU A 300 1.27 56.45 38.28
C GLU A 300 1.35 57.22 36.95
N SER A 301 0.38 57.05 36.04
CA SER A 301 0.33 57.78 34.77
C SER A 301 -0.24 59.20 34.90
N GLU A 302 -1.05 59.48 35.93
CA GLU A 302 -1.67 60.80 36.12
C GLU A 302 -0.77 61.79 36.88
N GLU A 303 0.26 61.32 37.61
CA GLU A 303 1.19 62.18 38.36
C GLU A 303 2.57 62.38 37.69
N GLN A 304 2.80 61.83 36.49
CA GLN A 304 4.01 62.07 35.71
C GLN A 304 3.67 62.58 34.30
N GLU A 305 3.26 63.85 34.20
CA GLU A 305 3.62 64.69 33.04
C GLU A 305 5.16 64.90 33.04
N GLN A 306 5.92 63.83 32.88
CA GLN A 306 7.33 63.91 32.53
C GLN A 306 7.37 64.18 31.03
N GLU A 307 7.86 65.37 30.66
CA GLU A 307 8.16 65.78 29.29
C GLU A 307 8.58 64.57 28.45
N GLU A 308 7.75 64.23 27.46
CA GLU A 308 8.04 63.19 26.48
C GLU A 308 9.23 63.67 25.62
N VAL A 309 10.45 63.50 26.14
CA VAL A 309 11.68 63.83 25.41
C VAL A 309 11.77 62.82 24.28
N GLU A 310 11.47 63.25 23.07
CA GLU A 310 11.53 62.41 21.87
C GLU A 310 13.00 61.98 21.62
N ILE A 311 13.37 60.80 22.11
CA ILE A 311 14.71 60.24 21.95
C ILE A 311 14.78 59.53 20.59
N PHE A 312 15.51 60.11 19.65
CA PHE A 312 15.76 59.52 18.34
C PHE A 312 16.80 58.39 18.46
N PHE A 313 16.45 57.15 18.11
CA PHE A 313 17.33 55.99 18.26
C PHE A 313 17.69 55.34 16.92
N CYS A 314 18.97 55.04 16.74
CA CYS A 314 19.48 54.29 15.59
C CYS A 314 19.72 52.82 15.97
N VAL A 315 18.83 51.93 15.54
CA VAL A 315 18.91 50.47 15.76
C VAL A 315 20.20 49.86 15.20
N ALA A 316 20.69 50.37 14.07
CA ALA A 316 21.88 49.80 13.45
C ALA A 316 23.16 50.04 14.26
N CYS A 317 23.19 51.06 15.12
CA CYS A 317 24.41 51.50 15.81
C CYS A 317 24.23 51.58 17.34
N ASP A 318 23.06 51.22 17.85
CA ASP A 318 22.64 51.35 19.25
C ASP A 318 22.96 52.72 19.86
N LYS A 319 22.64 53.81 19.14
CA LYS A 319 22.91 55.19 19.58
C LYS A 319 21.62 56.01 19.68
N ARG A 320 21.50 56.74 20.78
CA ARG A 320 20.42 57.70 21.07
C ARG A 320 20.87 59.12 20.76
N PHE A 321 20.00 59.89 20.10
CA PHE A 321 20.20 61.26 19.67
C PHE A 321 19.09 62.14 20.22
N LYS A 322 19.42 63.39 20.53
CA LYS A 322 18.50 64.35 21.15
C LYS A 322 17.73 65.19 20.13
N SER A 323 17.98 64.99 18.85
CA SER A 323 17.34 65.72 17.76
C SER A 323 17.40 64.91 16.47
N GLU A 324 16.32 64.95 15.71
CA GLU A 324 16.20 64.32 14.39
C GLU A 324 17.35 64.71 13.44
N LYS A 325 17.82 65.96 13.50
CA LYS A 325 18.92 66.45 12.65
C LYS A 325 20.25 65.76 12.98
N GLN A 326 20.47 65.38 14.24
CA GLN A 326 21.66 64.64 14.65
C GLN A 326 21.59 63.18 14.18
N LEU A 327 20.41 62.58 14.22
CA LEU A 327 20.18 61.23 13.68
C LEU A 327 20.42 61.19 12.17
N LYS A 328 19.86 62.12 11.39
CA LYS A 328 20.06 62.19 9.92
C LYS A 328 21.54 62.36 9.54
N ASN A 329 22.28 63.18 10.30
CA ASN A 329 23.73 63.30 10.10
C ASN A 329 24.47 62.01 10.48
N HIS A 330 24.01 61.27 11.49
CA HIS A 330 24.57 59.97 11.84
C HIS A 330 24.30 58.91 10.76
N GLU A 331 23.10 58.89 10.19
CA GLU A 331 22.70 57.94 9.13
C GLU A 331 23.54 58.11 7.85
N THR A 332 23.94 59.34 7.53
CA THR A 332 24.83 59.62 6.40
C THR A 332 26.32 59.32 6.68
N SER A 333 26.67 58.99 7.93
CA SER A 333 28.05 58.69 8.30
C SER A 333 28.50 57.34 7.74
N LYS A 334 29.74 57.30 7.21
CA LYS A 334 30.36 56.09 6.67
C LYS A 334 30.33 54.91 7.66
N LYS A 335 30.52 55.17 8.96
CA LYS A 335 30.48 54.13 10.01
C LYS A 335 29.09 53.55 10.23
N HIS A 336 28.04 54.35 10.09
CA HIS A 336 26.66 53.88 10.18
C HIS A 336 26.32 53.01 8.96
N ALA A 337 26.67 53.47 7.76
CA ALA A 337 26.46 52.72 6.52
C ALA A 337 27.18 51.35 6.53
N GLU A 338 28.41 51.29 7.05
CA GLU A 338 29.15 50.04 7.24
C GLU A 338 28.45 49.08 8.21
N MET A 339 27.91 49.59 9.32
CA MET A 339 27.20 48.77 10.30
C MET A 339 25.84 48.28 9.78
N VAL A 340 25.11 49.12 9.05
CA VAL A 340 23.86 48.72 8.35
C VAL A 340 24.15 47.64 7.32
N ALA A 341 25.24 47.75 6.55
CA ALA A 341 25.64 46.73 5.59
C ALA A 341 25.98 45.39 6.28
N HIS A 342 26.67 45.44 7.43
CA HIS A 342 26.94 44.25 8.24
C HIS A 342 25.65 43.60 8.74
N LEU A 343 24.71 44.37 9.31
CA LEU A 343 23.43 43.85 9.79
C LEU A 343 22.59 43.25 8.65
N ARG A 344 22.55 43.90 7.48
CA ARG A 344 21.90 43.33 6.29
C ARG A 344 22.52 42.00 5.89
N ALA A 345 23.85 41.88 5.91
CA ALA A 345 24.52 40.62 5.57
C ALA A 345 24.21 39.50 6.59
N VAL A 346 24.09 39.83 7.89
CA VAL A 346 23.68 38.87 8.93
C VAL A 346 22.25 38.40 8.70
N LEU A 347 21.30 39.32 8.53
CA LEU A 347 19.89 38.98 8.30
C LEU A 347 19.70 38.14 7.03
N GLN A 348 20.41 38.49 5.96
CA GLN A 348 20.34 37.76 4.69
C GLN A 348 20.99 36.35 4.79
N ALA A 349 21.95 36.16 5.69
CA ALA A 349 22.51 34.85 6.01
C ALA A 349 21.57 34.00 6.88
N GLU A 350 20.76 34.64 7.75
CA GLU A 350 19.75 33.97 8.56
C GLU A 350 18.51 33.56 7.73
N GLU A 351 18.03 34.42 6.83
CA GLU A 351 16.98 34.08 5.84
C GLU A 351 17.41 32.93 4.90
N GLY A 352 18.72 32.76 4.68
CA GLY A 352 19.29 31.64 3.91
C GLY A 352 19.37 30.29 4.64
N CYS A 353 18.92 30.20 5.91
CA CYS A 353 18.99 28.97 6.71
C CYS A 353 17.62 28.36 7.08
N CYS A 354 16.53 28.88 6.52
CA CYS A 354 15.19 28.34 6.72
C CYS A 354 14.78 27.50 5.48
N PRO A 355 14.48 26.19 5.61
CA PRO A 355 13.87 25.43 4.53
C PRO A 355 12.53 26.05 4.15
N ASP A 356 12.43 26.39 2.88
CA ASP A 356 11.29 26.95 2.16
C ASP A 356 10.07 26.01 2.20
N ASP A 357 9.25 26.07 3.28
CA ASP A 357 7.90 25.48 3.30
C ASP A 357 7.01 26.05 4.43
N MET A 358 6.75 27.37 4.46
CA MET A 358 5.66 27.92 5.31
C MET A 358 5.12 29.31 4.91
N LEU A 359 5.28 29.78 3.67
CA LEU A 359 4.65 31.03 3.21
C LEU A 359 4.19 30.98 1.74
N GLN A 360 3.23 30.08 1.42
CA GLN A 360 2.34 30.30 0.28
C GLN A 360 1.07 30.98 0.79
N GLY A 361 1.04 32.31 0.71
CA GLY A 361 -0.11 33.02 1.21
C GLY A 361 -0.28 34.50 0.89
N TYR A 362 0.64 35.21 0.23
CA TYR A 362 0.35 36.58 -0.21
C TYR A 362 1.04 36.91 -1.55
N ASN A 363 0.20 37.25 -2.51
CA ASN A 363 0.51 37.57 -3.90
C ASN A 363 0.87 39.07 -3.99
N LEU A 364 2.06 39.43 -4.49
CA LEU A 364 2.38 40.80 -4.91
C LEU A 364 2.98 40.79 -6.34
N PRO A 365 2.61 41.75 -7.22
CA PRO A 365 2.81 41.68 -8.67
C PRO A 365 4.23 42.12 -9.13
N PRO A 366 4.59 41.90 -10.41
CA PRO A 366 5.97 41.76 -10.85
C PRO A 366 6.57 43.06 -11.39
N GLU A 367 7.89 43.23 -11.24
CA GLU A 367 8.69 44.09 -12.11
C GLU A 367 10.00 43.43 -12.55
N GLN A 368 10.47 43.92 -13.68
CA GLN A 368 11.31 43.30 -14.69
C GLN A 368 12.81 43.57 -14.46
N GLY A 369 13.68 42.71 -14.99
CA GLY A 369 14.93 43.19 -15.62
C GLY A 369 16.25 42.49 -15.26
N ALA A 370 16.77 41.76 -16.26
CA ALA A 370 18.19 41.67 -16.67
C ALA A 370 19.20 40.73 -15.96
N ALA A 371 19.41 39.58 -16.62
CA ALA A 371 20.67 39.06 -17.20
C ALA A 371 22.00 39.02 -16.39
N SER A 372 22.51 37.80 -16.17
CA SER A 372 23.66 37.18 -16.89
C SER A 372 24.69 36.39 -16.05
N THR A 373 25.24 35.35 -16.69
CA THR A 373 26.53 34.65 -16.47
C THR A 373 26.72 33.61 -15.35
N ASP A 374 26.58 32.35 -15.78
CA ASP A 374 27.62 31.31 -15.90
C ASP A 374 28.43 30.76 -14.70
N GLN A 375 28.40 29.42 -14.63
CA GLN A 375 29.48 28.47 -14.29
C GLN A 375 29.96 28.17 -12.84
N GLN A 376 29.85 26.86 -12.51
CA GLN A 376 30.72 26.00 -11.70
C GLN A 376 30.51 25.87 -10.17
N GLY A 377 30.42 24.60 -9.70
CA GLY A 377 30.39 24.31 -8.26
C GLY A 377 30.19 22.86 -7.79
N ARG A 378 30.71 21.85 -8.51
CA ARG A 378 30.78 20.46 -7.99
C ARG A 378 31.83 20.39 -6.86
N GLY A 379 31.43 20.47 -5.59
CA GLY A 379 32.39 20.35 -4.47
C GLY A 379 31.86 20.19 -3.04
N ALA A 380 30.54 20.27 -2.81
CA ALA A 380 30.01 20.42 -1.44
C ALA A 380 29.74 19.11 -0.67
N ARG A 381 29.74 17.93 -1.33
CA ARG A 381 29.34 16.66 -0.67
C ARG A 381 30.44 16.01 0.20
N GLY A 382 31.72 16.33 -0.01
CA GLY A 382 32.83 15.72 0.75
C GLY A 382 33.10 16.32 2.13
N LYS A 383 32.78 17.60 2.35
CA LYS A 383 33.13 18.32 3.61
C LYS A 383 32.15 18.02 4.76
N LYS A 384 30.86 17.77 4.46
CA LYS A 384 29.85 17.41 5.48
C LYS A 384 30.10 16.06 6.16
N ALA A 385 30.66 15.08 5.44
CA ALA A 385 30.96 13.75 5.99
C ALA A 385 32.16 13.75 6.96
N LYS A 386 33.19 14.56 6.70
CA LYS A 386 34.36 14.67 7.58
C LYS A 386 34.03 15.35 8.92
N ASN A 387 33.12 16.32 8.93
CA ASN A 387 32.77 17.05 10.16
C ASN A 387 31.92 16.20 11.12
N LYS A 388 31.00 15.39 10.60
CA LYS A 388 30.16 14.49 11.40
C LYS A 388 30.98 13.41 12.15
N ARG A 389 32.03 12.89 11.51
CA ARG A 389 32.90 11.85 12.11
C ARG A 389 33.79 12.40 13.24
N ARG A 390 34.23 13.65 13.14
CA ARG A 390 35.02 14.33 14.18
C ARG A 390 34.17 14.67 15.41
N GLN A 391 32.89 15.02 15.21
CA GLN A 391 31.95 15.30 16.29
C GLN A 391 31.56 14.03 17.07
N GLN A 392 31.40 12.89 16.38
CA GLN A 392 31.18 11.60 17.03
C GLN A 392 32.39 11.11 17.84
N GLN A 393 33.62 11.30 17.34
CA GLN A 393 34.83 10.95 18.11
C GLN A 393 35.00 11.81 19.36
N GLN A 394 34.66 13.11 19.32
CA GLN A 394 34.71 13.97 20.50
C GLN A 394 33.62 13.65 21.53
N GLN A 395 32.44 13.18 21.10
CA GLN A 395 31.42 12.71 22.04
C GLN A 395 31.80 11.39 22.72
N GLN A 396 32.41 10.45 21.98
CA GLN A 396 32.88 9.19 22.57
C GLN A 396 34.02 9.39 23.57
N GLN A 397 34.92 10.34 23.31
CA GLN A 397 36.01 10.66 24.26
C GLN A 397 35.52 11.36 25.54
N ARG A 398 34.41 12.12 25.48
CA ARG A 398 33.79 12.74 26.67
C ARG A 398 32.98 11.77 27.52
N GLN A 399 32.61 10.60 27.00
CA GLN A 399 31.89 9.57 27.76
C GLN A 399 32.84 8.56 28.45
N GLN A 400 34.15 8.66 28.19
CA GLN A 400 35.19 7.79 28.76
C GLN A 400 36.09 8.51 29.78
N GLN A 401 35.81 9.77 30.09
CA GLN A 401 36.35 10.55 31.21
C GLN A 401 35.22 10.81 32.20
#